data_AF-A0A2G9YNP8-F1
#
_entry.id   AF-A0A2G9YNP8-F1
#
_cell.length_a   1.000
_cell.length_b   1.000
_cell.length_c   1.000
_cell.angle_alpha   90.00
_cell.angle_beta   90.00
_cell.angle_gamma   90.00
#
_symmetry.space_group_name_H-M   'P 1'
#
loop_
_entity.id
_entity.type
_entity.pdbx_description
1 polymer ?
#
loop_
_entity_poly.entity_id
_entity_poly.type
_entity_poly.pdbx_seq_one_letter_code
_entity_poly.pdbx_strand_id
1 'polypeptide(L)'
;MEEIISKLIDRGNELLNRPYKKIEFTGVAEADRLLNDLDSFPHAFVLASVMDRQIKAERAWLIPYHISNEIGGFEFGRLSKLELDTLRAIFKKKSLHRFNEIMAESFYAAIKLIHDKYNSDASNIWNRGNGE
;
A
#
# COMPACT_ATOMS: atom_id res chain seq x y z
N MET A 1 18.07 19.72 -26.18
CA MET A 1 17.40 19.78 -24.86
C MET A 1 15.89 19.79 -25.02
N GLU A 2 15.34 20.68 -25.84
CA GLU A 2 13.90 20.74 -26.16
C GLU A 2 13.32 19.43 -26.73
N GLU A 3 14.05 18.74 -27.60
CA GLU A 3 13.60 17.46 -28.16
C GLU A 3 13.44 16.35 -27.10
N ILE A 4 14.30 16.33 -26.08
CA ILE A 4 14.21 15.36 -24.98
C ILE A 4 13.00 15.66 -24.11
N ILE A 5 12.75 16.95 -23.83
CA ILE A 5 11.59 17.39 -23.05
C ILE A 5 10.29 16.99 -23.75
N SER A 6 10.17 17.26 -25.06
CA SER A 6 8.99 16.85 -25.84
C SER A 6 8.77 15.34 -25.77
N LYS A 7 9.82 14.53 -26.00
CA LYS A 7 9.73 13.08 -25.93
C LYS A 7 9.28 12.56 -24.55
N LEU A 8 9.72 13.19 -23.46
CA LEU A 8 9.29 12.82 -22.11
C LEU A 8 7.84 13.21 -21.84
N ILE A 9 7.39 14.38 -22.30
CA ILE A 9 6.00 14.83 -22.20
C ILE A 9 5.08 13.89 -23.00
N ASP A 10 5.43 13.61 -24.25
CA ASP A 10 4.65 12.72 -25.12
C ASP A 10 4.54 11.32 -24.51
N ARG A 11 5.66 10.78 -24.00
CA ARG A 11 5.68 9.49 -23.32
C ARG A 11 4.85 9.49 -22.04
N GLY A 12 4.90 10.57 -21.26
CA GLY A 12 4.10 10.73 -20.05
C GLY A 12 2.61 10.73 -20.37
N ASN A 13 2.19 11.53 -21.35
CA ASN A 13 0.80 11.59 -21.82
C ASN A 13 0.31 10.23 -22.35
N GLU A 14 1.15 9.54 -23.13
CA GLU A 14 0.83 8.19 -23.61
C GLU A 14 0.61 7.22 -22.44
N LEU A 15 1.44 7.28 -21.40
CA LEU A 15 1.31 6.40 -20.23
C LEU A 15 0.07 6.72 -19.39
N LEU A 16 -0.24 8.01 -19.18
CA LEU A 16 -1.39 8.45 -18.40
C LEU A 16 -2.73 8.16 -19.08
N ASN A 17 -2.77 8.19 -20.41
CA ASN A 17 -3.99 7.94 -21.18
C ASN A 17 -4.29 6.45 -21.42
N ARG A 18 -3.42 5.54 -20.97
CA ARG A 18 -3.67 4.10 -21.13
C ARG A 18 -4.83 3.66 -20.24
N PRO A 19 -5.69 2.74 -20.72
CA PRO A 19 -6.69 2.14 -19.86
C PRO A 19 -6.00 1.41 -18.72
N TYR A 20 -6.68 1.39 -17.57
CA TYR A 20 -6.23 0.62 -16.42
C TYR A 20 -5.95 -0.84 -16.82
N LYS A 21 -4.82 -1.36 -16.35
CA LYS A 21 -4.45 -2.76 -16.50
C LYS A 21 -4.07 -3.29 -15.13
N LYS A 22 -4.67 -4.41 -14.74
CA LYS A 22 -4.30 -5.12 -13.52
C LYS A 22 -2.81 -5.47 -13.55
N ILE A 23 -2.12 -5.14 -12.46
CA ILE A 23 -0.71 -5.44 -12.27
C ILE A 23 -0.58 -6.77 -11.53
N GLU A 24 0.17 -7.69 -12.12
CA GLU A 24 0.62 -8.94 -11.49
C GLU A 24 2.03 -8.72 -10.98
N PHE A 25 2.20 -8.56 -9.67
CA PHE A 25 3.47 -8.12 -9.08
C PHE A 25 4.01 -9.11 -8.07
N THR A 26 3.15 -9.58 -7.18
CA THR A 26 3.57 -10.38 -6.03
C THR A 26 3.74 -11.87 -6.35
N GLY A 27 3.21 -12.32 -7.49
CA GLY A 27 3.09 -13.73 -7.84
C GLY A 27 1.96 -14.46 -7.11
N VAL A 28 1.16 -13.74 -6.31
CA VAL A 28 -0.04 -14.26 -5.63
C VAL A 28 -1.25 -13.49 -6.11
N ALA A 29 -2.13 -14.15 -6.87
CA ALA A 29 -3.25 -13.51 -7.54
C ALA A 29 -4.21 -12.77 -6.60
N GLU A 30 -4.42 -13.31 -5.40
CA GLU A 30 -5.24 -12.72 -4.32
C GLU A 30 -4.63 -11.42 -3.79
N ALA A 31 -3.32 -11.41 -3.57
CA ALA A 31 -2.61 -10.23 -3.10
C ALA A 31 -2.60 -9.15 -4.20
N ASP A 32 -2.36 -9.54 -5.45
CA ASP A 32 -2.43 -8.62 -6.57
C ASP A 32 -3.85 -8.06 -6.74
N ARG A 33 -4.92 -8.85 -6.53
CA ARG A 33 -6.30 -8.32 -6.50
C ARG A 33 -6.46 -7.25 -5.43
N LEU A 34 -6.01 -7.51 -4.19
CA LEU A 34 -6.09 -6.55 -3.09
C LEU A 34 -5.31 -5.25 -3.37
N LEU A 35 -4.09 -5.36 -3.92
CA LEU A 35 -3.23 -4.20 -4.22
C LEU A 35 -3.77 -3.33 -5.35
N ASN A 36 -4.53 -3.93 -6.26
CA ASN A 36 -5.11 -3.28 -7.42
C ASN A 36 -6.51 -2.69 -7.15
N ASP A 37 -7.15 -3.05 -6.05
CA ASP A 37 -8.47 -2.54 -5.65
C ASP A 37 -8.33 -1.18 -4.95
N LEU A 38 -8.00 -0.15 -5.73
CA LEU A 38 -7.81 1.21 -5.24
C LEU A 38 -9.13 1.90 -4.87
N ASP A 39 -10.26 1.40 -5.35
CA ASP A 39 -11.58 1.95 -5.05
C ASP A 39 -12.06 1.51 -3.66
N SER A 40 -11.92 0.22 -3.33
CA SER A 40 -12.40 -0.32 -2.05
C SER A 40 -11.32 -0.34 -0.98
N PHE A 41 -10.06 -0.58 -1.37
CA PHE A 41 -8.92 -0.73 -0.45
C PHE A 41 -7.72 0.14 -0.86
N PRO A 42 -7.87 1.47 -1.03
CA PRO A 42 -6.75 2.34 -1.40
C PRO A 42 -5.57 2.26 -0.42
N HIS A 43 -5.83 1.94 0.85
CA HIS A 43 -4.80 1.76 1.86
C HIS A 43 -3.92 0.52 1.63
N ALA A 44 -4.37 -0.50 0.91
CA ALA A 44 -3.55 -1.67 0.61
C ALA A 44 -2.29 -1.30 -0.17
N PHE A 45 -2.43 -0.44 -1.18
CA PHE A 45 -1.31 0.06 -1.98
C PHE A 45 -0.33 0.89 -1.14
N VAL A 46 -0.86 1.81 -0.33
CA VAL A 46 -0.03 2.69 0.52
C VAL A 46 0.72 1.85 1.56
N LEU A 47 0.04 0.93 2.23
CA LEU A 47 0.65 0.07 3.24
C LEU A 47 1.71 -0.86 2.64
N ALA A 48 1.49 -1.41 1.44
CA ALA A 48 2.51 -2.17 0.70
C ALA A 48 3.75 -1.30 0.41
N SER A 49 3.54 -0.06 -0.04
CA SER A 49 4.61 0.89 -0.35
C SER A 49 5.47 1.20 0.88
N VAL A 50 4.85 1.38 2.05
CA VAL A 50 5.58 1.60 3.32
C VAL A 50 6.46 0.39 3.67
N MET A 51 6.06 -0.82 3.27
CA MET A 51 6.79 -2.05 3.57
C MET A 51 8.01 -2.31 2.68
N ASP A 52 8.16 -1.61 1.56
CA ASP A 52 9.17 -1.90 0.54
C ASP A 52 10.58 -1.40 0.94
N ARG A 53 11.20 -2.09 1.91
CA ARG A 53 12.44 -1.64 2.55
C ARG A 53 13.45 -2.79 2.73
N GLN A 54 14.51 -2.79 1.95
CA GLN A 54 15.66 -3.71 2.09
C GLN A 54 15.31 -5.21 2.08
N ILE A 55 14.21 -5.58 1.42
CA ILE A 55 13.85 -6.96 1.02
C ILE A 55 13.42 -6.94 -0.45
N LYS A 56 13.14 -8.11 -1.05
CA LYS A 56 12.55 -8.16 -2.39
C LYS A 56 11.19 -7.47 -2.38
N ALA A 57 10.93 -6.61 -3.38
CA ALA A 57 9.71 -5.82 -3.44
C ALA A 57 8.46 -6.73 -3.49
N GLU A 58 8.50 -7.80 -4.27
CA GLU A 58 7.40 -8.77 -4.37
C GLU A 58 7.04 -9.36 -3.00
N ARG A 59 8.05 -9.59 -2.14
CA ARG A 59 7.84 -10.05 -0.76
C ARG A 59 7.27 -8.95 0.14
N ALA A 60 7.77 -7.72 0.03
CA ALA A 60 7.26 -6.59 0.81
C ALA A 60 5.78 -6.32 0.50
N TRP A 61 5.43 -6.35 -0.78
CA TRP A 61 4.09 -6.05 -1.26
C TRP A 61 3.06 -7.16 -0.95
N LEU A 62 3.50 -8.36 -0.55
CA LEU A 62 2.63 -9.40 0.00
C LEU A 62 2.17 -9.14 1.45
N ILE A 63 2.83 -8.25 2.18
CA ILE A 63 2.60 -8.07 3.61
C ILE A 63 1.15 -7.66 3.95
N PRO A 64 0.51 -6.70 3.25
CA PRO A 64 -0.90 -6.38 3.47
C PRO A 64 -1.83 -7.60 3.33
N TYR A 65 -1.59 -8.45 2.33
CA TYR A 65 -2.36 -9.67 2.11
C TYR A 65 -2.18 -10.68 3.25
N HIS A 66 -0.94 -10.87 3.73
CA HIS A 66 -0.69 -11.74 4.89
C HIS A 66 -1.35 -11.22 6.16
N ILE A 67 -1.35 -9.91 6.38
CA ILE A 67 -2.04 -9.30 7.52
C ILE A 67 -3.56 -9.49 7.38
N SER A 68 -4.13 -9.25 6.18
CA SER A 68 -5.54 -9.52 5.88
C SER A 68 -5.95 -10.94 6.27
N ASN A 69 -5.12 -11.94 5.91
CA ASN A 69 -5.37 -13.34 6.26
C ASN A 69 -5.32 -13.60 7.78
N GLU A 70 -4.37 -13.01 8.50
CA GLU A 70 -4.25 -13.22 9.96
C GLU A 70 -5.38 -12.54 10.74
N ILE A 71 -5.89 -11.40 10.26
CA ILE A 71 -6.94 -10.64 10.94
C ILE A 71 -8.34 -10.92 10.40
N GLY A 72 -8.49 -11.70 9.33
CA GLY A 72 -9.78 -12.10 8.74
C GLY A 72 -10.47 -11.01 7.92
N GLY A 73 -9.71 -10.24 7.15
CA GLY A 73 -10.21 -9.19 6.24
C GLY A 73 -9.32 -7.94 6.25
N PHE A 74 -9.58 -7.00 5.34
CA PHE A 74 -8.74 -5.81 5.17
C PHE A 74 -9.49 -4.48 5.22
N GLU A 75 -10.73 -4.49 5.71
CA GLU A 75 -11.51 -3.26 5.91
C GLU A 75 -10.77 -2.29 6.83
N PHE A 76 -10.77 -1.01 6.48
CA PHE A 76 -10.04 -0.02 7.26
C PHE A 76 -10.54 0.06 8.70
N GLY A 77 -11.84 -0.08 8.93
CA GLY A 77 -12.43 -0.14 10.28
C GLY A 77 -11.96 -1.33 11.14
N ARG A 78 -11.41 -2.38 10.52
CA ARG A 78 -10.74 -3.48 11.21
C ARG A 78 -9.28 -3.11 11.52
N LEU A 79 -8.57 -2.56 10.54
CA LEU A 79 -7.18 -2.13 10.69
C LEU A 79 -7.02 -1.05 11.77
N SER A 80 -7.92 -0.07 11.82
CA SER A 80 -7.86 1.05 12.78
C SER A 80 -7.98 0.60 14.24
N LYS A 81 -8.60 -0.56 14.47
CA LYS A 81 -8.79 -1.20 15.79
C LYS A 81 -7.64 -2.13 16.19
N LEU A 82 -6.65 -2.34 15.33
CA LEU A 82 -5.49 -3.15 15.69
C LEU A 82 -4.63 -2.40 16.71
N GLU A 83 -4.18 -3.15 17.70
CA GLU A 83 -3.14 -2.70 18.64
C GLU A 83 -1.76 -3.02 18.09
N LEU A 84 -0.78 -2.17 18.39
CA LEU A 84 0.59 -2.32 17.90
C LEU A 84 1.21 -3.69 18.27
N ASP A 85 0.96 -4.16 19.49
CA ASP A 85 1.51 -5.45 19.94
C ASP A 85 0.91 -6.64 19.18
N THR A 86 -0.34 -6.51 18.70
CA THR A 86 -0.95 -7.52 17.81
C THR A 86 -0.21 -7.57 16.48
N LEU A 87 0.10 -6.41 15.89
CA LEU A 87 0.88 -6.34 14.65
C LEU A 87 2.30 -6.88 14.84
N ARG A 88 3.00 -6.49 15.90
CA ARG A 88 4.34 -7.02 16.23
C ARG A 88 4.32 -8.54 16.33
N ALA A 89 3.32 -9.10 17.00
CA ALA A 89 3.15 -10.56 17.11
C ALA A 89 2.94 -11.21 15.74
N ILE A 90 2.10 -10.65 14.87
CA ILE A 90 1.88 -11.14 13.50
C ILE A 90 3.18 -11.10 12.68
N PHE A 91 3.86 -9.95 12.65
CA PHE A 91 5.11 -9.76 11.91
C PHE A 91 6.16 -10.78 12.36
N LYS A 92 6.36 -10.94 13.67
CA LYS A 92 7.31 -11.90 14.23
C LYS A 92 6.93 -13.35 13.92
N LYS A 93 5.68 -13.74 14.19
CA LYS A 93 5.18 -15.11 13.97
C LYS A 93 5.34 -15.56 12.51
N LYS A 94 5.09 -14.66 11.56
CA LYS A 94 5.13 -14.96 10.12
C LYS A 94 6.44 -14.59 9.44
N SER A 95 7.38 -13.99 10.17
CA SER A 95 8.63 -13.44 9.61
C SER A 95 8.37 -12.57 8.38
N LEU A 96 7.40 -11.65 8.48
CA LEU A 96 6.93 -10.85 7.34
C LEU A 96 8.04 -9.97 6.75
N HIS A 97 8.89 -9.42 7.62
CA HIS A 97 9.98 -8.54 7.22
C HIS A 97 11.30 -8.91 7.91
N ARG A 98 12.44 -8.51 7.33
CA ARG A 98 13.75 -8.64 8.01
C ARG A 98 13.88 -7.73 9.25
N PHE A 99 13.03 -6.73 9.35
CA PHE A 99 12.95 -5.74 10.44
C PHE A 99 11.56 -5.79 11.06
N ASN A 100 11.12 -6.97 11.54
CA ASN A 100 9.74 -7.21 11.96
C ASN A 100 9.22 -6.16 12.94
N GLU A 101 10.02 -5.80 13.94
CA GLU A 101 9.65 -4.81 14.96
C GLU A 101 9.39 -3.43 14.35
N ILE A 102 10.40 -2.88 13.66
CA ILE A 102 10.37 -1.55 13.04
C ILE A 102 9.26 -1.46 11.97
N MET A 103 9.06 -2.52 11.20
CA MET A 103 8.05 -2.51 10.14
C MET A 103 6.64 -2.71 10.67
N ALA A 104 6.43 -3.44 11.77
CA ALA A 104 5.15 -3.45 12.46
C ALA A 104 4.78 -2.06 12.98
N GLU A 105 5.73 -1.34 13.59
CA GLU A 105 5.54 0.05 14.02
C GLU A 105 5.23 0.98 12.84
N SER A 106 5.97 0.86 11.74
CA SER A 106 5.75 1.67 10.54
C SER A 106 4.37 1.40 9.92
N PHE A 107 3.96 0.13 9.85
CA PHE A 107 2.64 -0.27 9.35
C PHE A 107 1.51 0.28 10.22
N TYR A 108 1.66 0.16 11.55
CA TYR A 108 0.72 0.71 12.52
C TYR A 108 0.62 2.24 12.41
N ALA A 109 1.77 2.92 12.36
CA ALA A 109 1.82 4.37 12.24
C ALA A 109 1.15 4.87 10.95
N ALA A 110 1.34 4.14 9.84
CA ALA A 110 0.67 4.44 8.58
C ALA A 110 -0.86 4.30 8.70
N ILE A 111 -1.36 3.24 9.34
CA ILE A 111 -2.80 3.08 9.62
C ILE A 111 -3.33 4.27 10.44
N LYS A 112 -2.65 4.63 11.54
CA LYS A 112 -3.09 5.75 12.39
C LYS A 112 -3.05 7.08 11.65
N LEU A 113 -2.03 7.31 10.83
CA LEU A 113 -1.96 8.51 9.99
C LEU A 113 -3.11 8.59 9.00
N ILE A 114 -3.44 7.49 8.31
CA ILE A 114 -4.61 7.42 7.40
C ILE A 114 -5.91 7.69 8.17
N HIS A 115 -6.05 7.11 9.36
CA HIS A 115 -7.22 7.33 10.21
C HIS A 115 -7.37 8.82 10.58
N ASP A 116 -6.32 9.40 11.17
CA ASP A 116 -6.36 10.71 11.82
C ASP A 116 -6.32 11.88 10.83
N LYS A 117 -5.61 11.74 9.71
CA LYS A 117 -5.37 12.85 8.76
C LYS A 117 -6.13 12.73 7.45
N TYR A 118 -6.62 11.54 7.13
CA TYR A 118 -7.24 11.23 5.84
C TYR A 118 -8.62 10.57 6.01
N ASN A 119 -9.25 10.75 7.17
CA ASN A 119 -10.60 10.29 7.47
C ASN A 119 -10.79 8.79 7.19
N SER A 120 -9.79 7.97 7.55
CA SER A 120 -9.83 6.52 7.33
C SER A 120 -9.85 6.07 5.86
N ASP A 121 -9.53 6.97 4.93
CA ASP A 121 -9.53 6.69 3.50
C ASP A 121 -8.24 7.23 2.86
N ALA A 122 -7.40 6.29 2.41
CA ALA A 122 -6.10 6.61 1.84
C ALA A 122 -6.19 7.30 0.46
N SER A 123 -7.34 7.24 -0.23
CA SER A 123 -7.52 8.01 -1.48
C SER A 123 -7.41 9.53 -1.23
N ASN A 124 -7.74 9.97 -0.01
CA ASN A 124 -7.67 11.38 0.38
C ASN A 124 -6.24 11.92 0.55
N ILE A 125 -5.21 11.07 0.46
CA ILE A 125 -3.81 11.52 0.47
C ILE A 125 -3.54 12.42 -0.74
N TRP A 126 -4.08 12.07 -1.91
CA TRP A 126 -3.82 12.76 -3.17
C TRP A 126 -4.96 13.69 -3.60
N ASN A 127 -6.09 13.70 -2.89
CA ASN A 127 -7.26 14.53 -3.24
C ASN A 127 -7.14 16.01 -2.84
N ARG A 128 -5.99 16.48 -2.34
CA ARG A 128 -5.80 17.89 -1.91
C ARG A 128 -5.56 18.89 -3.07
N GLY A 129 -5.87 18.52 -4.31
CA GLY A 129 -5.61 19.34 -5.51
C GLY A 129 -6.76 20.25 -5.98
N ASN A 130 -7.90 20.31 -5.28
CA ASN A 130 -9.05 21.15 -5.69
C ASN A 130 -9.32 22.34 -4.75
N GLY A 131 -8.37 22.68 -3.88
CA GLY A 131 -8.53 23.78 -2.93
C GLY A 131 -7.21 24.21 -2.34
N GLU A 132 -6.40 24.89 -3.16
CA GLU A 132 -5.51 26.02 -2.85
C GLU A 132 -4.72 26.41 -4.11
#